data_AF-A0A1F2TZC6-F1
#
_entry.id   AF-A0A1F2TZC6-F1
#
_cell.length_a   1.000
_cell.length_b   1.000
_cell.length_c   1.000
_cell.angle_alpha   90.00
_cell.angle_beta   90.00
_cell.angle_gamma   90.00
#
_symmetry.space_group_name_H-M   'P 1'
#
loop_
_entity.id
_entity.type
_entity.pdbx_description
1 polymer ?
#
loop_
_entity_poly.entity_id
_entity_poly.type
_entity_poly.pdbx_seq_one_letter_code
_entity_poly.pdbx_strand_id
1 'polypeptide(L)' 'MLFVSDLQATLRFYIDTLSFEKRRHSAGGKGTVCQIDRGGCEIIQCENAARKDRGRLFVELNQVSAP' A
#
# COMPACT_ATOMS: atom_id res chain seq x y z
N MET A 1 2.12 -7.18 0.40
CA MET A 1 2.77 -5.99 1.01
C MET A 1 3.87 -5.53 0.08
N LEU A 2 3.80 -4.28 -0.38
CA LEU A 2 4.83 -3.66 -1.21
C LEU A 2 5.89 -3.04 -0.31
N PHE A 3 7.16 -3.39 -0.52
CA PHE A 3 8.27 -2.69 0.12
C PHE A 3 8.71 -1.53 -0.74
N VAL A 4 8.88 -0.36 -0.13
CA VAL A 4 9.22 0.89 -0.81
C VAL A 4 10.43 1.53 -0.13
N SER A 5 11.23 2.27 -0.90
CA SER A 5 12.39 2.99 -0.35
C SER A 5 12.01 4.30 0.32
N ASP A 6 10.90 4.92 -0.10
CA ASP A 6 10.33 6.15 0.46
C ASP A 6 8.80 6.02 0.44
N LEU A 7 8.21 5.91 1.62
CA LEU A 7 6.76 5.78 1.78
C LEU A 7 6.05 7.07 1.42
N GLN A 8 6.59 8.24 1.74
CA GLN A 8 5.92 9.52 1.48
C GLN A 8 5.90 9.85 -0.02
N ALA A 9 6.98 9.56 -0.75
CA ALA A 9 6.98 9.66 -2.21
C ALA A 9 5.95 8.71 -2.84
N THR A 10 5.88 7.47 -2.34
CA THR A 10 4.90 6.48 -2.81
C THR A 10 3.48 6.94 -2.52
N LEU A 11 3.19 7.41 -1.30
CA LEU A 11 1.86 7.88 -0.91
C LEU A 11 1.40 9.04 -1.78
N ARG A 12 2.27 10.02 -2.07
CA ARG A 12 1.95 11.12 -3.00
C ARG A 12 1.54 10.62 -4.38
N PHE A 13 2.26 9.64 -4.92
CA PHE A 13 1.89 9.04 -6.20
C PHE A 13 0.51 8.35 -6.14
N TYR A 14 0.30 7.44 -5.19
CA TYR A 14 -0.95 6.67 -5.15
C TYR A 14 -2.17 7.54 -4.76
N ILE A 15 -2.01 8.46 -3.82
CA ILE A 15 -3.11 9.29 -3.32
C ILE A 15 -3.35 10.46 -4.27
N ASP A 16 -2.33 11.28 -4.52
CA ASP A 16 -2.53 12.55 -5.23
C ASP A 16 -2.70 12.33 -6.75
N THR A 17 -2.00 11.35 -7.33
CA THR A 17 -2.07 11.07 -8.78
C THR A 17 -3.12 10.03 -9.12
N LEU A 18 -3.19 8.94 -8.34
CA LEU A 18 -4.07 7.81 -8.63
C LEU A 18 -5.33 7.78 -7.76
N SER A 19 -5.58 8.79 -6.93
CA SER A 19 -6.82 8.92 -6.13
C SER A 19 -7.11 7.70 -5.25
N PHE A 20 -6.07 7.05 -4.72
CA PHE A 20 -6.22 6.11 -3.61
C PHE A 20 -6.49 6.88 -2.32
N GLU A 21 -7.16 6.22 -1.37
CA GLU A 21 -7.43 6.76 -0.06
C GLU A 21 -6.57 6.09 1.00
N LYS A 22 -6.13 6.87 1.99
CA LYS A 22 -5.39 6.34 3.15
C LYS A 22 -6.36 5.67 4.12
N ARG A 23 -6.18 4.36 4.35
CA ARG A 23 -7.03 3.58 5.28
C ARG A 23 -6.42 3.50 6.67
N ARG A 24 -5.12 3.20 6.76
CA ARG A 24 -4.40 3.07 8.04
C ARG A 24 -2.94 3.41 7.88
N HIS A 25 -2.43 4.28 8.74
CA HIS A 25 -0.99 4.55 8.84
C HIS A 25 -0.52 4.12 10.24
N SER A 26 0.50 3.26 10.30
CA SER A 26 1.04 2.80 11.59
C SER A 26 1.58 3.97 12.43
N ALA A 27 1.63 3.77 13.75
CA ALA A 27 2.06 4.77 14.73
C ALA A 27 1.37 6.14 14.56
N GLY A 28 0.07 6.15 14.27
CA GLY A 28 -0.72 7.38 14.16
C GLY A 28 -0.26 8.32 13.05
N GLY A 29 0.30 7.79 11.97
CA GLY A 29 0.77 8.63 10.85
C GLY A 29 2.29 8.75 10.71
N LYS A 30 3.06 8.20 11.66
CA LYS A 30 4.53 8.35 11.74
C LYS A 30 5.30 7.06 11.49
N GLY A 31 4.62 5.93 11.36
CA GLY A 31 5.28 4.65 11.16
C GLY A 31 5.67 4.39 9.71
N THR A 32 6.34 3.28 9.47
CA THR A 32 6.83 2.90 8.14
C THR A 32 5.82 2.07 7.34
N VAL A 33 4.60 1.89 7.84
CA VAL A 33 3.60 1.02 7.20
C VAL A 33 2.30 1.77 6.97
N CYS A 34 1.87 1.85 5.72
CA CYS A 34 0.61 2.47 5.36
C CYS A 34 -0.22 1.56 4.45
N GLN A 35 -1.51 1.46 4.76
CA GLN A 35 -2.52 0.82 3.92
C GLN A 35 -3.31 1.89 3.19
N ILE A 36 -3.45 1.70 1.89
CA ILE A 36 -4.26 2.51 0.99
C ILE A 36 -5.27 1.62 0.29
N ASP A 37 -6.38 2.20 -0.16
CA ASP A 37 -7.44 1.51 -0.90
C ASP A 37 -7.92 2.37 -2.06
N ARG A 38 -8.35 1.71 -3.14
CA ARG A 38 -9.19 2.33 -4.16
C ARG A 38 -10.15 1.30 -4.72
N GLY A 39 -11.45 1.50 -4.49
CA GLY A 39 -12.49 0.64 -5.04
C GLY A 39 -12.39 -0.81 -4.59
N GLY A 40 -11.94 -1.05 -3.34
CA GLY A 40 -11.75 -2.40 -2.80
C GLY A 40 -10.40 -3.04 -3.14
N CYS A 41 -9.53 -2.35 -3.88
CA CYS A 41 -8.16 -2.78 -4.11
C CYS A 41 -7.24 -2.24 -3.01
N GLU A 42 -6.98 -3.06 -1.99
CA GLU A 42 -6.13 -2.69 -0.87
C GLU A 42 -4.64 -2.94 -1.16
N ILE A 43 -3.82 -1.93 -0.89
CA ILE A 43 -2.36 -2.02 -0.98
C ILE A 43 -1.75 -1.66 0.37
N ILE A 44 -0.95 -2.57 0.93
CA ILE A 44 -0.14 -2.32 2.14
C ILE A 44 1.29 -2.02 1.71
N GLN A 45 1.77 -0.84 2.03
CA GLN A 45 3.11 -0.32 1.75
C GLN A 45 3.95 -0.32 3.02
N CYS A 46 5.22 -0.73 2.91
CA CYS A 46 6.19 -0.80 4.01
C CYS A 46 7.49 -0.14 3.59
N GLU A 47 7.90 0.92 4.27
CA GLU A 47 9.20 1.53 4.03
C GLU A 47 10.32 0.62 4.53
N ASN A 48 11.23 0.26 3.62
CA ASN A 48 12.48 -0.40 3.93
C ASN A 48 13.51 -0.15 2.82
N ALA A 49 14.23 0.97 2.93
CA ALA A 49 15.23 1.39 1.94
C ALA A 49 16.44 0.46 1.84
N ALA A 50 16.73 -0.33 2.87
CA ALA A 50 17.86 -1.27 2.89
C ALA A 50 17.55 -2.59 2.18
N ARG A 51 16.29 -2.84 1.83
CA ARG A 51 15.83 -4.09 1.22
C ARG A 51 16.30 -4.18 -0.23
N LYS A 52 16.92 -5.32 -0.59
CA LYS A 52 17.49 -5.57 -1.93
C LYS A 52 16.89 -6.76 -2.66
N ASP A 53 16.05 -7.55 -2.02
CA ASP A 53 15.36 -8.69 -2.62
C ASP A 53 14.07 -8.25 -3.34
N ARG A 54 13.56 -9.13 -4.21
CA ARG A 54 12.30 -8.89 -4.92
C ARG A 54 11.12 -9.02 -3.96
N GLY A 55 10.20 -8.05 -3.99
CA GLY A 55 8.95 -8.12 -3.22
C GLY A 55 8.01 -9.23 -3.71
N ARG A 56 7.03 -9.61 -2.89
CA ARG A 56 5.96 -10.56 -3.25
C ARG A 56 4.63 -9.81 -3.38
N LEU A 57 3.94 -10.02 -4.51
CA LEU A 57 2.59 -9.54 -4.75
C LEU A 57 1.62 -10.72 -4.68
N PHE A 58 0.57 -10.58 -3.89
CA PHE A 58 -0.56 -11.50 -3.87
C PHE A 58 -1.73 -10.81 -4.55
N VAL A 59 -2.33 -11.46 -5.54
CA VAL A 59 -3.47 -10.95 -6.29
C VAL A 59 -4.58 -12.00 -6.22
N GLU A 60 -5.75 -11.59 -5.77
CA GLU A 60 -6.97 -12.38 -5.87
C GLU A 60 -7.71 -11.93 -7.15
N LEU A 61 -7.99 -12.88 -8.06
CA LEU A 61 -8.61 -12.58 -9.35
C LEU A 61 -10.10 -12.93 -9.40
N ASN A 62 -10.59 -13.75 -8.47
CA ASN A 62 -11.97 -14.23 -8.43
C ASN A 62 -12.55 -14.01 -7.03
N GLN A 63 -13.09 -12.82 -6.78
CA GLN A 63 -14.00 -12.64 -5.64
C GLN A 63 -15.36 -13.22 -6.03
N VAL A 64 -15.78 -14.29 -5.36
CA VAL A 64 -17.21 -14.65 -5.38
C VAL A 64 -17.91 -13.57 -4.56
N SER A 65 -18.56 -12.62 -5.22
CA SER A 65 -19.48 -11.71 -4.53
C SER A 65 -20.51 -12.58 -3.80
N ALA A 66 -20.58 -12.44 -2.47
CA ALA A 66 -21.62 -13.09 -1.69
C ALA A 66 -23.00 -12.71 -2.27
N PRO A 67 -23.96 -13.66 -2.34
CA PRO A 67 -25.30 -13.39 -2.88
C PRO A 67 -26.03 -12.28 -2.12
#